data_AF-A0A3Q3FA17-F1
#
_entry.id   AF-A0A3Q3FA17-F1
#
_cell.length_a   1.000
_cell.length_b   1.000
_cell.length_c   1.000
_cell.angle_alpha   90.00
_cell.angle_beta   90.00
_cell.angle_gamma   90.00
#
_symmetry.space_group_name_H-M   'P 1'
#
loop_
_entity.id
_entity.type
_entity.pdbx_description
1 polymer ?
#
loop_
_entity_poly.entity_id
_entity_poly.type
_entity_poly.pdbx_seq_one_letter_code
_entity_poly.pdbx_strand_id
1 'polypeptide(L)'
;MRRLGLALLSCAVAVLVHLWVAHRPSSTPLDNNTHSVNHHQDVAFPFFEVLVGVLSARHHHELRRAIRDTWLGYLRDHAHFQHRVGVKFIVGNHGCAIPEEDREDSYSCSLLNFSEPAGRHAETEIVTVSDPSLLAPSDVSAIALDFKVLHPMVITRLGVFPSGTRPELQNNVTVKLLQLDQEEAVVTARFSAISTGTLVKGVWYKPVEQFILPKGFEGTLVWENLDSAGLSTLTSPSVQLNDGGGVLKISSIADGLLPHRSARGFPGLAGGFTFTVYDEDGLSALLRGRPGRMERHASMLRREDAALQEESERHGDMVFVDVVDTYRNVPTKLLQFYKWSVGNADFNLLLKTDDDCYIDVDSVLMKIDHKRLRRRNFWWGNFRQSWAVDRIGKWQELEYPSPAYPAFACGSGYVVSRDLVEWLASNADQLKAYQGEDVSMGIWMAAVGPQKYQDSAWLCEKECYLDMLSSPQHSAEELQLLWDRRGVCGDPCGCH
;
A
#
# COMPACT_ATOMS: atom_id res chain seq x y z
N MET A 1 27.48 -59.18 13.74
CA MET A 1 26.06 -59.32 14.17
C MET A 1 25.83 -58.75 15.58
N ARG A 2 25.89 -57.41 15.77
CA ARG A 2 25.45 -56.75 17.03
C ARG A 2 25.21 -55.22 16.93
N ARG A 3 25.01 -54.68 15.71
CA ARG A 3 24.69 -53.25 15.49
C ARG A 3 23.65 -53.02 14.38
N LEU A 4 22.63 -53.87 14.29
CA LEU A 4 21.43 -53.63 13.47
C LEU A 4 20.11 -53.69 14.28
N GLY A 5 20.18 -53.99 15.58
CA GLY A 5 18.99 -54.19 16.42
C GLY A 5 18.44 -52.94 17.13
N LEU A 6 19.11 -51.80 17.04
CA LEU A 6 18.73 -50.57 17.77
C LEU A 6 17.91 -49.57 16.94
N ALA A 7 17.91 -49.69 15.60
CA ALA A 7 17.13 -48.80 14.73
C ALA A 7 15.71 -49.35 14.42
N LEU A 8 15.45 -50.63 14.66
CA LEU A 8 14.12 -51.23 14.44
C LEU A 8 13.19 -51.12 15.66
N LEU A 9 13.74 -50.87 16.86
CA LEU A 9 12.94 -50.73 18.09
C LEU A 9 12.21 -49.38 18.17
N SER A 10 12.81 -48.29 17.67
CA SER A 10 12.20 -46.96 17.72
C SER A 10 11.00 -46.81 16.78
N CYS A 11 11.02 -47.45 15.62
CA CYS A 11 9.88 -47.48 14.69
C CYS A 11 8.71 -48.35 15.20
N ALA A 12 8.99 -49.45 15.90
CA ALA A 12 7.94 -50.33 16.43
C ALA A 12 7.17 -49.68 17.59
N VAL A 13 7.84 -48.90 18.45
CA VAL A 13 7.20 -48.20 19.58
C VAL A 13 6.28 -47.08 19.10
N ALA A 14 6.66 -46.33 18.04
CA ALA A 14 5.82 -45.27 17.49
C ALA A 14 4.51 -45.80 16.86
N VAL A 15 4.56 -46.96 16.19
CA VAL A 15 3.36 -47.59 15.60
C VAL A 15 2.42 -48.13 16.69
N LEU A 16 2.96 -48.69 17.79
CA LEU A 16 2.16 -49.21 18.90
C LEU A 16 1.48 -48.09 19.72
N VAL A 17 2.10 -46.91 19.87
CA VAL A 17 1.49 -45.76 20.55
C VAL A 17 0.36 -45.15 19.73
N HIS A 18 0.50 -45.07 18.39
CA HIS A 18 -0.57 -44.58 17.52
C HIS A 18 -1.78 -45.53 17.48
N LEU A 19 -1.57 -46.84 17.51
CA LEU A 19 -2.66 -47.82 17.55
C LEU A 19 -3.35 -47.86 18.92
N TRP A 20 -2.65 -47.56 20.02
CA TRP A 20 -3.24 -47.54 21.36
C TRP A 20 -4.13 -46.30 21.62
N VAL A 21 -3.79 -45.15 21.04
CA VAL A 21 -4.61 -43.92 21.14
C VAL A 21 -5.88 -44.02 20.27
N ALA A 22 -5.81 -44.73 19.14
CA ALA A 22 -6.94 -44.88 18.21
C ALA A 22 -7.99 -45.91 18.66
N HIS A 23 -7.80 -46.64 19.76
CA HIS A 23 -8.65 -47.77 20.17
C HIS A 23 -9.20 -47.69 21.61
N ARG A 24 -9.30 -46.50 22.21
CA ARG A 24 -10.08 -46.37 23.46
C ARG A 24 -11.58 -46.30 23.17
N PRO A 25 -12.39 -47.25 23.68
CA PRO A 25 -13.83 -47.14 23.70
C PRO A 25 -14.26 -46.30 24.92
N SER A 26 -15.12 -45.30 24.72
CA SER A 26 -15.77 -44.57 25.80
C SER A 26 -17.28 -44.86 25.78
N SER A 27 -17.72 -45.73 26.67
CA SER A 27 -19.10 -45.96 27.11
C SER A 27 -19.10 -45.83 28.64
N THR A 28 -20.01 -45.23 29.42
CA THR A 28 -21.42 -44.74 29.36
C THR A 28 -21.77 -44.32 30.84
N PRO A 29 -22.99 -43.87 31.28
CA PRO A 29 -24.21 -43.38 30.60
C PRO A 29 -24.88 -42.10 31.21
N LEU A 30 -25.83 -41.55 30.43
CA LEU A 30 -27.12 -40.88 30.75
C LEU A 30 -27.29 -40.00 32.01
N ASP A 31 -27.64 -38.74 31.78
CA ASP A 31 -28.84 -38.16 32.39
C ASP A 31 -29.57 -37.20 31.44
N ASN A 32 -30.90 -37.21 31.55
CA ASN A 32 -31.90 -36.79 30.58
C ASN A 32 -32.16 -35.27 30.49
N ASN A 33 -32.64 -34.86 29.31
CA ASN A 33 -33.57 -33.76 29.03
C ASN A 33 -33.10 -32.31 29.21
N THR A 34 -32.69 -31.69 28.09
CA THR A 34 -33.42 -30.55 27.51
C THR A 34 -33.00 -30.42 26.04
N HIS A 35 -33.88 -30.86 25.13
CA HIS A 35 -33.78 -30.52 23.72
C HIS A 35 -34.01 -29.02 23.55
N SER A 36 -32.94 -28.25 23.45
CA SER A 36 -32.96 -26.99 22.72
C SER A 36 -32.45 -27.30 21.31
N VAL A 37 -33.41 -27.47 20.40
CA VAL A 37 -33.15 -27.46 18.96
C VAL A 37 -32.65 -26.05 18.64
N ASN A 38 -31.34 -25.90 18.42
CA ASN A 38 -30.83 -24.71 17.75
C ASN A 38 -31.35 -24.73 16.31
N HIS A 39 -32.49 -24.09 16.10
CA HIS A 39 -32.88 -23.56 14.81
C HIS A 39 -31.77 -22.58 14.38
N HIS A 40 -30.81 -23.05 13.59
CA HIS A 40 -30.26 -22.19 12.56
C HIS A 40 -31.46 -21.83 11.67
N GLN A 41 -32.02 -20.64 11.88
CA GLN A 41 -32.85 -20.02 10.87
C GLN A 41 -31.99 -19.95 9.61
N ASP A 42 -32.36 -20.71 8.58
CA ASP A 42 -31.88 -20.51 7.22
C ASP A 42 -32.30 -19.09 6.81
N VAL A 43 -31.49 -18.10 7.14
CA VAL A 43 -31.65 -16.75 6.63
C VAL A 43 -31.29 -16.84 5.14
N ALA A 44 -32.32 -16.93 4.30
CA ALA A 44 -32.13 -16.92 2.85
C ALA A 44 -31.52 -15.58 2.45
N PHE A 45 -30.24 -15.60 2.07
CA PHE A 45 -29.56 -14.41 1.54
C PHE A 45 -30.16 -14.00 0.19
N PRO A 46 -30.15 -12.70 -0.16
CA PRO A 46 -30.49 -12.28 -1.51
C PRO A 46 -29.51 -12.90 -2.50
N PHE A 47 -30.04 -13.49 -3.57
CA PHE A 47 -29.24 -14.07 -4.65
C PHE A 47 -29.03 -13.07 -5.79
N PHE A 48 -27.80 -12.96 -6.26
CA PHE A 48 -27.42 -12.18 -7.43
C PHE A 48 -26.65 -13.07 -8.42
N GLU A 49 -26.83 -12.88 -9.71
CA GLU A 49 -25.90 -13.47 -10.66
C GLU A 49 -24.53 -12.77 -10.58
N VAL A 50 -24.55 -11.43 -10.50
CA VAL A 50 -23.37 -10.58 -10.35
C VAL A 50 -23.58 -9.63 -9.18
N LEU A 51 -22.69 -9.69 -8.20
CA LEU A 51 -22.61 -8.69 -7.13
C LEU A 51 -21.53 -7.66 -7.50
N VAL A 52 -21.93 -6.41 -7.66
CA VAL A 52 -21.02 -5.29 -7.95
C VAL A 52 -20.62 -4.61 -6.66
N GLY A 53 -19.32 -4.59 -6.38
CA GLY A 53 -18.72 -3.79 -5.31
C GLY A 53 -18.07 -2.54 -5.88
N VAL A 54 -18.58 -1.37 -5.52
CA VAL A 54 -18.04 -0.06 -5.92
C VAL A 54 -17.23 0.51 -4.77
N LEU A 55 -15.90 0.58 -4.87
CA LEU A 55 -15.08 1.24 -3.86
C LEU A 55 -15.32 2.75 -3.92
N SER A 56 -15.74 3.33 -2.80
CA SER A 56 -16.09 4.76 -2.75
C SER A 56 -15.58 5.42 -1.48
N ALA A 57 -14.87 6.55 -1.62
CA ALA A 57 -14.41 7.29 -0.45
C ALA A 57 -15.61 7.95 0.26
N ARG A 58 -15.51 8.15 1.58
CA ARG A 58 -16.57 8.73 2.41
C ARG A 58 -17.18 10.01 1.81
N HIS A 59 -16.33 10.97 1.44
CA HIS A 59 -16.73 12.26 0.88
C HIS A 59 -17.20 12.24 -0.59
N HIS A 60 -17.13 11.11 -1.31
CA HIS A 60 -17.51 10.98 -2.73
C HIS A 60 -19.04 10.88 -2.96
N HIS A 61 -19.84 11.71 -2.27
CA HIS A 61 -21.30 11.67 -2.37
C HIS A 61 -21.81 11.98 -3.80
N GLU A 62 -21.11 12.85 -4.54
CA GLU A 62 -21.47 13.23 -5.91
C GLU A 62 -21.19 12.10 -6.91
N LEU A 63 -20.07 11.39 -6.78
CA LEU A 63 -19.76 10.22 -7.61
C LEU A 63 -20.75 9.08 -7.37
N ARG A 64 -21.09 8.78 -6.11
CA ARG A 64 -22.13 7.80 -5.79
C ARG A 64 -23.49 8.20 -6.37
N ARG A 65 -23.84 9.48 -6.32
CA ARG A 65 -25.06 10.00 -6.96
C ARG A 65 -25.01 9.83 -8.48
N ALA A 66 -23.90 10.21 -9.13
CA ALA A 66 -23.73 10.05 -10.57
C ALA A 66 -23.90 8.59 -11.01
N ILE A 67 -23.35 7.63 -10.26
CA ILE A 67 -23.56 6.20 -10.54
C ILE A 67 -25.03 5.82 -10.41
N ARG A 68 -25.71 6.24 -9.33
CA ARG A 68 -27.15 6.01 -9.14
C ARG A 68 -28.00 6.58 -10.26
N ASP A 69 -27.64 7.75 -10.77
CA ASP A 69 -28.36 8.46 -11.83
C ASP A 69 -28.02 7.92 -13.24
N THR A 70 -27.00 7.06 -13.36
CA THR A 70 -26.54 6.50 -14.63
C THR A 70 -26.78 4.99 -14.70
N TRP A 71 -25.72 4.18 -14.70
CA TRP A 71 -25.79 2.75 -14.98
C TRP A 71 -26.46 1.96 -13.85
N LEU A 72 -26.37 2.41 -12.60
CA LEU A 72 -27.08 1.76 -11.50
C LEU A 72 -28.60 2.03 -11.59
N GLY A 73 -29.00 3.26 -11.92
CA GLY A 73 -30.41 3.60 -12.18
C GLY A 73 -30.98 2.75 -13.30
N TYR A 74 -30.25 2.64 -14.41
CA TYR A 74 -30.60 1.77 -15.52
C TYR A 74 -30.78 0.31 -15.09
N LEU A 75 -29.88 -0.27 -14.29
CA LEU A 75 -30.01 -1.64 -13.80
C LEU A 75 -31.28 -1.86 -12.96
N ARG A 76 -31.67 -0.87 -12.16
CA ARG A 76 -32.85 -0.94 -11.29
C ARG A 76 -34.15 -0.94 -12.07
N ASP A 77 -34.19 -0.21 -13.18
CA ASP A 77 -35.39 -0.08 -14.01
C ASP A 77 -35.46 -1.15 -15.12
N HIS A 78 -34.35 -1.83 -15.40
CA HIS A 78 -34.29 -2.83 -16.46
C HIS A 78 -34.87 -4.18 -16.02
N ALA A 79 -35.98 -4.60 -16.64
CA ALA A 79 -36.74 -5.79 -16.29
C ALA A 79 -35.91 -7.09 -16.20
N HIS A 80 -34.88 -7.21 -17.03
CA HIS A 80 -34.00 -8.37 -17.01
C HIS A 80 -32.86 -8.28 -15.98
N PHE A 81 -32.43 -7.08 -15.57
CA PHE A 81 -31.23 -6.92 -14.72
C PHE A 81 -31.53 -6.65 -13.25
N GLN A 82 -32.70 -6.08 -12.93
CA GLN A 82 -33.10 -5.67 -11.58
C GLN A 82 -33.03 -6.80 -10.51
N HIS A 83 -33.14 -8.06 -10.93
CA HIS A 83 -33.03 -9.24 -10.05
C HIS A 83 -31.77 -10.07 -10.31
N ARG A 84 -30.96 -9.71 -11.32
CA ARG A 84 -29.71 -10.40 -11.67
C ARG A 84 -28.50 -9.73 -11.04
N VAL A 85 -28.53 -8.41 -10.85
CA VAL A 85 -27.36 -7.64 -10.43
C VAL A 85 -27.65 -6.95 -9.10
N GLY A 86 -26.80 -7.19 -8.11
CA GLY A 86 -26.80 -6.45 -6.85
C GLY A 86 -25.65 -5.46 -6.87
N VAL A 87 -25.85 -4.22 -6.44
CA VAL A 87 -24.79 -3.20 -6.40
C VAL A 87 -24.65 -2.66 -4.99
N LYS A 88 -23.41 -2.54 -4.52
CA LYS A 88 -23.07 -2.03 -3.19
C LYS A 88 -21.89 -1.07 -3.25
N PHE A 89 -22.08 0.14 -2.73
CA PHE A 89 -21.01 1.08 -2.45
C PHE A 89 -20.28 0.67 -1.18
N ILE A 90 -18.97 0.48 -1.27
CA ILE A 90 -18.12 0.07 -0.17
C ILE A 90 -17.51 1.33 0.42
N VAL A 91 -17.82 1.61 1.69
CA VAL A 91 -17.35 2.81 2.41
C VAL A 91 -16.70 2.39 3.72
N GLY A 92 -15.57 3.00 4.07
CA GLY A 92 -14.93 2.75 5.35
C GLY A 92 -15.73 3.37 6.49
N ASN A 93 -15.97 2.58 7.52
CA ASN A 93 -16.79 2.97 8.66
C ASN A 93 -16.17 4.12 9.46
N HIS A 94 -14.85 4.29 9.41
CA HIS A 94 -14.14 5.32 10.16
C HIS A 94 -13.47 6.33 9.22
N GLY A 95 -13.62 7.62 9.49
CA GLY A 95 -12.79 8.65 8.88
C GLY A 95 -11.43 8.75 9.58
N CYS A 96 -10.40 9.22 8.87
CA CYS A 96 -9.10 9.45 9.50
C CYS A 96 -9.18 10.60 10.51
N ALA A 97 -8.89 10.32 11.79
CA ALA A 97 -8.96 11.28 12.89
C ALA A 97 -7.92 12.42 12.81
N ILE A 98 -6.93 12.29 11.93
CA ILE A 98 -5.84 13.26 11.76
C ILE A 98 -6.19 14.19 10.58
N PRO A 99 -6.19 15.53 10.76
CA PRO A 99 -6.34 16.48 9.66
C PRO A 99 -5.22 16.32 8.63
N GLU A 100 -5.50 16.52 7.34
CA GLU A 100 -4.51 16.31 6.26
C GLU A 100 -3.19 17.06 6.47
N GLU A 101 -3.27 18.28 7.00
CA GLU A 101 -2.11 19.13 7.30
C GLU A 101 -1.15 18.51 8.33
N ASP A 102 -1.67 17.65 9.22
CA ASP A 102 -0.96 16.96 10.28
C ASP A 102 -0.58 15.52 9.91
N ARG A 103 -0.85 15.07 8.68
CA ARG A 103 -0.50 13.72 8.22
C ARG A 103 0.91 13.65 7.61
N GLU A 104 1.57 12.51 7.78
CA GLU A 104 2.86 12.21 7.12
C GLU A 104 2.76 12.32 5.59
N ASP A 105 1.66 11.81 5.04
CA ASP A 105 1.32 11.91 3.63
C ASP A 105 -0.21 12.01 3.47
N SER A 106 -0.67 12.46 2.31
CA SER A 106 -2.10 12.64 2.03
C SER A 106 -2.88 11.33 1.88
N TYR A 107 -2.20 10.19 1.76
CA TYR A 107 -2.78 8.90 1.41
C TYR A 107 -2.95 7.97 2.63
N SER A 108 -2.28 8.25 3.74
CA SER A 108 -2.31 7.47 4.99
C SER A 108 -3.07 8.19 6.13
N CYS A 109 -3.15 7.56 7.30
CA CYS A 109 -3.64 8.16 8.53
C CYS A 109 -2.56 8.14 9.63
N SER A 110 -1.33 8.53 9.27
CA SER A 110 -0.19 8.60 10.20
C SER A 110 0.10 10.05 10.59
N LEU A 111 0.29 10.31 11.88
CA LEU A 111 0.51 11.65 12.42
C LEU A 111 1.97 12.11 12.20
N LEU A 112 2.16 13.36 11.79
CA LEU A 112 3.47 14.03 11.81
C LEU A 112 3.97 14.16 13.25
N ASN A 113 4.89 13.30 13.65
CA ASN A 113 5.46 13.28 14.98
C ASN A 113 6.62 14.28 15.14
N PHE A 114 6.32 15.57 14.93
CA PHE A 114 7.31 16.63 15.09
C PHE A 114 7.59 16.99 16.54
N SER A 115 8.84 17.30 16.85
CA SER A 115 9.27 17.92 18.11
C SER A 115 9.50 19.42 17.93
N GLU A 116 9.51 20.18 19.04
CA GLU A 116 9.87 21.60 18.98
C GLU A 116 11.33 21.76 18.47
N PRO A 117 11.61 22.80 17.67
CA PRO A 117 12.96 23.06 17.16
C PRO A 117 13.97 23.22 18.31
N ALA A 118 15.19 22.71 18.12
CA ALA A 118 16.27 22.79 19.12
C ALA A 118 16.85 24.21 19.32
N GLY A 119 16.37 25.20 18.57
CA GLY A 119 16.80 26.61 18.63
C GLY A 119 17.10 27.18 17.23
N ARG A 120 17.20 28.53 17.14
CA ARG A 120 17.39 29.24 15.87
C ARG A 120 18.64 28.80 15.12
N HIS A 121 18.44 28.30 13.91
CA HIS A 121 19.48 27.84 13.00
C HIS A 121 20.37 26.75 13.59
N ALA A 122 19.80 25.90 14.46
CA ALA A 122 20.52 24.75 15.00
C ALA A 122 20.85 23.76 13.87
N GLU A 123 22.14 23.56 13.60
CA GLU A 123 22.59 22.55 12.66
C GLU A 123 22.43 21.16 13.29
N THR A 124 21.75 20.27 12.56
CA THR A 124 21.46 18.89 12.97
C THR A 124 22.25 17.93 12.11
N GLU A 125 22.95 16.99 12.73
CA GLU A 125 23.63 15.90 12.04
C GLU A 125 22.75 14.64 12.04
N ILE A 126 22.47 14.07 10.86
CA ILE A 126 21.60 12.89 10.77
C ILE A 126 22.22 11.61 11.33
N VAL A 127 23.52 11.61 11.58
CA VAL A 127 24.30 10.42 11.92
C VAL A 127 25.21 10.73 13.08
N THR A 128 25.13 9.92 14.13
CA THR A 128 26.09 9.92 15.23
C THR A 128 26.72 8.54 15.35
N VAL A 129 28.06 8.51 15.32
CA VAL A 129 28.84 7.28 15.47
C VAL A 129 29.15 7.06 16.94
N SER A 130 28.55 6.05 17.56
CA SER A 130 28.76 5.75 18.99
C SER A 130 30.12 5.12 19.28
N ASP A 131 30.60 4.26 18.37
CA ASP A 131 31.91 3.62 18.48
C ASP A 131 32.59 3.56 17.09
N PRO A 132 33.58 4.44 16.83
CA PRO A 132 34.32 4.47 15.56
C PRO A 132 35.12 3.19 15.28
N SER A 133 35.35 2.33 16.27
CA SER A 133 36.09 1.07 16.08
C SER A 133 35.32 0.03 15.28
N LEU A 134 33.99 0.21 15.12
CA LEU A 134 33.11 -0.68 14.37
C LEU A 134 33.11 -0.42 12.86
N LEU A 135 33.84 0.58 12.37
CA LEU A 135 33.97 0.88 10.95
C LEU A 135 34.65 -0.28 10.22
N ALA A 136 33.93 -0.87 9.26
CA ALA A 136 34.41 -1.97 8.44
C ALA A 136 34.41 -1.61 6.96
N PRO A 137 35.41 -2.08 6.17
CA PRO A 137 35.39 -1.93 4.72
C PRO A 137 34.23 -2.76 4.14
N SER A 138 33.53 -2.17 3.19
CA SER A 138 32.43 -2.78 2.44
C SER A 138 32.93 -3.37 1.13
N ASP A 139 32.29 -4.43 0.65
CA ASP A 139 32.62 -5.04 -0.65
C ASP A 139 32.03 -4.28 -1.85
N VAL A 140 31.26 -3.21 -1.61
CA VAL A 140 30.66 -2.37 -2.65
C VAL A 140 31.36 -1.02 -2.79
N SER A 141 31.43 -0.54 -4.02
CA SER A 141 31.99 0.77 -4.38
C SER A 141 30.98 1.92 -4.26
N ALA A 142 29.68 1.62 -4.12
CA ALA A 142 28.63 2.61 -3.98
C ALA A 142 27.57 2.20 -2.94
N ILE A 143 27.15 3.16 -2.12
CA ILE A 143 26.13 2.98 -1.08
C ILE A 143 25.16 4.15 -1.17
N ALA A 144 23.87 3.88 -0.96
CA ALA A 144 22.81 4.87 -1.05
C ALA A 144 21.96 4.89 0.23
N LEU A 145 21.46 6.07 0.59
CA LEU A 145 20.51 6.28 1.67
C LEU A 145 19.33 7.12 1.16
N ASP A 146 18.13 6.58 1.25
CA ASP A 146 16.91 7.26 0.84
C ASP A 146 16.26 7.96 2.03
N PHE A 147 15.75 9.17 1.81
CA PHE A 147 15.00 9.90 2.82
C PHE A 147 13.91 10.76 2.20
N LYS A 148 12.92 11.09 3.03
CA LYS A 148 11.80 11.96 2.68
C LYS A 148 11.75 13.13 3.63
N VAL A 149 11.63 14.33 3.08
CA VAL A 149 11.49 15.56 3.86
C VAL A 149 10.02 15.75 4.25
N LEU A 150 9.73 15.82 5.54
CA LEU A 150 8.39 16.01 6.09
C LEU A 150 8.10 17.48 6.45
N HIS A 151 9.15 18.29 6.65
CA HIS A 151 9.07 19.75 6.82
C HIS A 151 10.27 20.43 6.15
N PRO A 152 10.12 21.63 5.53
CA PRO A 152 11.20 22.28 4.78
C PRO A 152 12.50 22.43 5.57
N MET A 153 13.61 22.06 4.93
CA MET A 153 14.94 22.03 5.54
C MET A 153 16.02 22.47 4.55
N VAL A 154 17.17 22.91 5.04
CA VAL A 154 18.32 23.31 4.22
C VAL A 154 19.48 22.38 4.51
N ILE A 155 19.98 21.69 3.49
CA ILE A 155 21.21 20.91 3.63
C ILE A 155 22.39 21.86 3.67
N THR A 156 23.28 21.65 4.65
CA THR A 156 24.42 22.52 4.90
C THR A 156 25.75 21.83 4.60
N ARG A 157 25.88 20.53 4.92
CA ARG A 157 27.12 19.77 4.71
C ARG A 157 26.82 18.33 4.30
N LEU A 158 27.68 17.77 3.46
CA LEU A 158 27.73 16.33 3.20
C LEU A 158 28.93 15.72 3.92
N GLY A 159 28.85 14.45 4.30
CA GLY A 159 29.89 13.80 5.06
C GLY A 159 30.12 12.33 4.76
N VAL A 160 31.32 11.87 5.10
CA VAL A 160 31.83 10.51 4.86
C VAL A 160 32.51 9.98 6.12
N PHE A 161 32.41 8.68 6.36
CA PHE A 161 33.14 8.03 7.44
C PHE A 161 34.65 7.95 7.15
N PRO A 162 35.51 8.00 8.19
CA PRO A 162 36.94 7.75 8.05
C PRO A 162 37.26 6.34 7.50
N SER A 163 38.46 6.19 6.95
CA SER A 163 39.02 4.90 6.51
C SER A 163 39.58 4.11 7.70
N GLY A 164 38.74 3.25 8.29
CA GLY A 164 39.11 2.38 9.41
C GLY A 164 39.17 3.10 10.76
N THR A 165 40.00 2.59 11.69
CA THR A 165 40.05 3.05 13.09
C THR A 165 40.79 4.36 13.31
N ARG A 166 41.47 4.88 12.29
CA ARG A 166 42.15 6.18 12.32
C ARG A 166 41.30 7.25 11.63
N PRO A 167 41.31 8.50 12.10
CA PRO A 167 40.63 9.61 11.45
C PRO A 167 41.41 10.06 10.20
N GLU A 168 41.60 9.15 9.24
CA GLU A 168 42.26 9.42 7.96
C GLU A 168 41.33 8.97 6.84
N LEU A 169 41.45 9.59 5.67
CA LEU A 169 40.71 9.16 4.49
C LEU A 169 41.72 8.68 3.45
N GLN A 170 41.68 7.39 3.12
CA GLN A 170 42.63 6.79 2.18
C GLN A 170 42.11 6.81 0.74
N ASN A 171 40.78 6.80 0.57
CA ASN A 171 40.12 6.68 -0.73
C ASN A 171 39.47 8.00 -1.16
N ASN A 172 39.31 8.17 -2.47
CA ASN A 172 38.56 9.29 -3.03
C ASN A 172 37.06 8.97 -3.06
N VAL A 173 36.29 9.66 -2.24
CA VAL A 173 34.84 9.43 -2.12
C VAL A 173 34.08 10.65 -2.64
N THR A 174 33.16 10.42 -3.56
CA THR A 174 32.21 11.44 -4.00
C THR A 174 30.87 11.18 -3.35
N VAL A 175 30.31 12.20 -2.69
CA VAL A 175 28.99 12.17 -2.09
C VAL A 175 28.07 13.07 -2.92
N LYS A 176 26.96 12.51 -3.39
CA LYS A 176 25.97 13.22 -4.21
C LYS A 176 24.61 13.12 -3.55
N LEU A 177 23.92 14.24 -3.44
CA LEU A 177 22.48 14.23 -3.19
C LEU A 177 21.77 14.28 -4.54
N LEU A 178 20.98 13.26 -4.82
CA LEU A 178 20.14 13.21 -6.00
C LEU A 178 18.70 13.50 -5.60
N GLN A 179 18.01 14.30 -6.40
CA GLN A 179 16.56 14.32 -6.39
C GLN A 179 16.06 13.15 -7.25
N LEU A 180 14.93 12.59 -6.85
CA LEU A 180 14.20 11.56 -7.57
C LEU A 180 14.21 11.75 -9.10
N ASP A 181 14.51 10.68 -9.84
CA ASP A 181 14.50 10.62 -11.31
C ASP A 181 15.42 11.61 -12.05
N GLN A 182 16.35 12.26 -11.32
CA GLN A 182 17.37 13.12 -11.92
C GLN A 182 18.73 12.44 -11.91
N GLU A 183 19.41 12.45 -13.05
CA GLU A 183 20.81 12.05 -13.14
C GLU A 183 21.76 13.12 -12.56
N GLU A 184 21.29 14.36 -12.48
CA GLU A 184 22.05 15.49 -11.96
C GLU A 184 21.92 15.62 -10.44
N ALA A 185 23.06 15.82 -9.79
CA ALA A 185 23.10 15.96 -8.34
C ALA A 185 22.70 17.38 -7.92
N VAL A 186 21.76 17.48 -6.98
CA VAL A 186 21.36 18.73 -6.33
C VAL A 186 22.57 19.36 -5.63
N VAL A 187 23.33 18.54 -4.91
CA VAL A 187 24.61 18.94 -4.31
C VAL A 187 25.63 17.82 -4.37
N THR A 188 26.90 18.18 -4.52
CA THR A 188 28.02 17.22 -4.55
C THR A 188 29.16 17.68 -3.65
N ALA A 189 29.75 16.74 -2.92
CA ALA A 189 30.99 16.93 -2.18
C ALA A 189 31.99 15.83 -2.52
N ARG A 190 33.24 16.19 -2.81
CA ARG A 190 34.32 15.24 -3.09
C ARG A 190 35.32 15.23 -1.95
N PHE A 191 35.72 14.05 -1.49
CA PHE A 191 36.62 13.83 -0.37
C PHE A 191 37.88 13.11 -0.85
N SER A 192 39.04 13.49 -0.32
CA SER A 192 40.34 12.86 -0.59
C SER A 192 41.27 13.03 0.60
N ALA A 193 42.40 12.31 0.63
CA ALA A 193 43.40 12.41 1.69
C ALA A 193 43.92 13.84 1.95
N ILE A 194 43.97 14.67 0.90
CA ILE A 194 44.42 16.07 0.97
C ILE A 194 43.27 17.07 1.20
N SER A 195 42.02 16.60 1.16
CA SER A 195 40.83 17.43 1.29
C SER A 195 39.74 16.62 1.96
N THR A 196 39.85 16.43 3.28
CA THR A 196 38.93 15.62 4.09
C THR A 196 37.76 16.43 4.65
N GLY A 197 37.93 17.73 4.90
CA GLY A 197 36.91 18.56 5.52
C GLY A 197 37.09 18.68 7.04
N THR A 198 36.01 18.82 7.80
CA THR A 198 36.04 18.93 9.27
C THR A 198 35.48 17.68 9.92
N LEU A 199 36.19 17.10 10.89
CA LEU A 199 35.71 15.94 11.64
C LEU A 199 34.73 16.41 12.74
N VAL A 200 33.49 15.94 12.67
CA VAL A 200 32.44 16.21 13.66
C VAL A 200 31.80 14.89 14.05
N LYS A 201 31.78 14.56 15.35
CA LYS A 201 31.16 13.32 15.90
C LYS A 201 31.53 12.03 15.14
N GLY A 202 32.77 11.92 14.68
CA GLY A 202 33.29 10.74 13.97
C GLY A 202 33.05 10.72 12.45
N VAL A 203 32.53 11.80 11.86
CA VAL A 203 32.26 11.90 10.42
C VAL A 203 32.97 13.13 9.83
N TRP A 204 33.58 12.96 8.66
CA TRP A 204 34.21 14.06 7.93
C TRP A 204 33.17 14.82 7.12
N TYR A 205 32.99 16.12 7.37
CA TYR A 205 32.00 16.95 6.68
C TYR A 205 32.62 18.07 5.85
N LYS A 206 32.05 18.30 4.67
CA LYS A 206 32.33 19.47 3.82
C LYS A 206 31.07 20.31 3.59
N PRO A 207 31.17 21.64 3.64
CA PRO A 207 30.07 22.51 3.27
C PRO A 207 29.71 22.30 1.80
N VAL A 208 28.42 22.39 1.51
CA VAL A 208 27.88 22.39 0.14
C VAL A 208 27.08 23.66 -0.10
N GLU A 209 26.74 23.92 -1.36
CA GLU A 209 25.77 24.94 -1.69
C GLU A 209 24.45 24.65 -0.96
N GLN A 210 23.88 25.68 -0.34
CA GLN A 210 22.70 25.53 0.48
C GLN A 210 21.45 25.49 -0.39
N PHE A 211 20.77 24.35 -0.39
CA PHE A 211 19.50 24.16 -1.09
C PHE A 211 18.37 23.92 -0.09
N ILE A 212 17.25 24.62 -0.30
CA ILE A 212 16.01 24.38 0.44
C ILE A 212 15.36 23.13 -0.16
N LEU A 213 15.24 22.08 0.64
CA LEU A 213 14.46 20.91 0.33
C LEU A 213 13.02 21.13 0.81
N PRO A 214 12.02 21.18 -0.08
CA PRO A 214 10.63 21.39 0.31
C PRO A 214 10.03 20.15 1.00
N LYS A 215 8.91 20.33 1.72
CA LYS A 215 8.09 19.20 2.21
C LYS A 215 7.70 18.30 1.03
N GLY A 216 7.85 17.00 1.20
CA GLY A 216 7.61 16.00 0.16
C GLY A 216 8.81 15.74 -0.75
N PHE A 217 9.93 16.45 -0.59
CA PHE A 217 11.17 16.12 -1.30
C PHE A 217 11.62 14.71 -0.93
N GLU A 218 11.81 13.86 -1.94
CA GLU A 218 12.36 12.51 -1.83
C GLU A 218 13.75 12.53 -2.45
N GLY A 219 14.75 12.22 -1.63
CA GLY A 219 16.15 12.33 -1.98
C GLY A 219 16.93 11.06 -1.71
N THR A 220 17.95 10.81 -2.54
CA THR A 220 18.89 9.72 -2.37
C THR A 220 20.29 10.31 -2.17
N LEU A 221 20.90 10.02 -1.03
CA LEU A 221 22.30 10.34 -0.78
C LEU A 221 23.17 9.16 -1.22
N VAL A 222 24.04 9.38 -2.19
CA VAL A 222 24.92 8.34 -2.77
C VAL A 222 26.38 8.64 -2.42
N TRP A 223 27.06 7.67 -1.81
CA TRP A 223 28.51 7.65 -1.67
C TRP A 223 29.10 6.74 -2.74
N GLU A 224 30.05 7.25 -3.52
CA GLU A 224 30.72 6.50 -4.59
C GLU A 224 32.23 6.60 -4.45
N ASN A 225 32.91 5.47 -4.55
CA ASN A 225 34.37 5.38 -4.65
C ASN A 225 34.77 5.09 -6.10
N LEU A 226 35.63 5.93 -6.66
CA LEU A 226 36.09 5.80 -8.05
C LEU A 226 37.16 4.70 -8.24
N ASP A 227 37.88 4.34 -7.18
CA ASP A 227 39.07 3.47 -7.27
C ASP A 227 38.74 1.97 -7.10
N SER A 228 37.46 1.57 -7.27
CA SER A 228 36.95 0.19 -7.07
C SER A 228 37.18 -0.41 -5.68
N ALA A 229 37.76 0.35 -4.74
CA ALA A 229 37.96 -0.06 -3.36
C ALA A 229 36.68 0.10 -2.53
N GLY A 230 36.56 -0.71 -1.48
CA GLY A 230 35.44 -0.67 -0.55
C GLY A 230 35.27 0.66 0.19
N LEU A 231 34.03 1.08 0.41
CA LEU A 231 33.70 2.19 1.31
C LEU A 231 33.83 1.74 2.78
N SER A 232 34.19 2.64 3.69
CA SER A 232 34.12 2.36 5.12
C SER A 232 32.69 2.54 5.60
N THR A 233 32.16 1.53 6.29
CA THR A 233 30.73 1.44 6.60
C THR A 233 30.44 1.06 8.05
N LEU A 234 29.26 1.44 8.53
CA LEU A 234 28.71 1.03 9.82
C LEU A 234 27.37 0.33 9.66
N THR A 235 27.20 -0.81 10.31
CA THR A 235 25.92 -1.54 10.29
C THR A 235 24.85 -0.85 11.14
N SER A 236 23.59 -0.99 10.73
CA SER A 236 22.40 -0.38 11.32
C SER A 236 22.33 -0.36 12.87
N PRO A 237 22.63 -1.44 13.64
CA PRO A 237 22.52 -1.37 15.10
C PRO A 237 23.58 -0.48 15.79
N SER A 238 24.62 -0.06 15.06
CA SER A 238 25.75 0.73 15.60
C SER A 238 25.67 2.23 15.30
N VAL A 239 24.68 2.66 14.52
CA VAL A 239 24.50 4.05 14.09
C VAL A 239 23.23 4.60 14.72
N GLN A 240 23.36 5.72 15.44
CA GLN A 240 22.19 6.49 15.85
C GLN A 240 21.84 7.49 14.76
N LEU A 241 20.62 7.39 14.27
CA LEU A 241 20.06 8.36 13.35
C LEU A 241 19.31 9.45 14.08
N ASN A 242 19.43 10.65 13.55
CA ASN A 242 18.64 11.79 13.98
C ASN A 242 17.74 12.25 12.84
N ASP A 243 16.44 12.18 13.07
CA ASP A 243 15.40 12.64 12.13
C ASP A 243 15.09 14.15 12.26
N GLY A 244 15.86 14.86 13.09
CA GLY A 244 15.68 16.28 13.38
C GLY A 244 14.42 16.60 14.14
N GLY A 245 13.96 15.70 15.01
CA GLY A 245 12.67 15.85 15.67
C GLY A 245 11.51 15.57 14.71
N GLY A 246 11.68 14.58 13.83
CA GLY A 246 10.68 14.10 12.87
C GLY A 246 10.55 14.90 11.57
N VAL A 247 11.38 15.92 11.32
CA VAL A 247 11.30 16.76 10.11
C VAL A 247 11.69 16.03 8.82
N LEU A 248 12.36 14.89 8.93
CA LEU A 248 12.65 13.99 7.82
C LEU A 248 12.43 12.54 8.25
N LYS A 249 12.12 11.68 7.29
CA LYS A 249 11.99 10.23 7.47
C LYS A 249 13.08 9.55 6.69
N ILE A 250 13.89 8.75 7.36
CA ILE A 250 14.95 7.96 6.73
C ILE A 250 14.37 6.60 6.38
N SER A 251 14.18 6.36 5.09
CA SER A 251 13.72 5.08 4.56
C SER A 251 14.96 4.18 4.42
N SER A 252 14.86 2.89 4.77
CA SER A 252 15.94 1.91 4.65
C SER A 252 16.96 1.84 5.80
N ILE A 253 16.58 1.88 7.09
CA ILE A 253 17.49 1.42 8.17
C ILE A 253 17.06 0.11 8.87
N ALA A 254 15.84 -0.38 8.63
CA ALA A 254 15.31 -1.53 9.35
C ALA A 254 15.08 -2.81 8.51
N ASP A 255 14.53 -2.76 7.29
CA ASP A 255 14.07 -4.00 6.64
C ASP A 255 14.67 -4.17 5.25
N GLY A 256 15.65 -5.09 5.17
CA GLY A 256 16.26 -5.47 3.91
C GLY A 256 15.26 -6.17 3.01
N LEU A 257 15.03 -5.61 1.82
CA LEU A 257 14.78 -6.31 0.55
C LEU A 257 14.53 -5.26 -0.55
N LEU A 258 15.62 -4.66 -1.06
CA LEU A 258 15.61 -4.02 -2.38
C LEU A 258 16.34 -4.92 -3.39
N PRO A 259 15.69 -5.29 -4.50
CA PRO A 259 16.27 -6.10 -5.56
C PRO A 259 16.93 -5.21 -6.62
N HIS A 260 18.22 -5.43 -6.82
CA HIS A 260 19.07 -4.84 -7.87
C HIS A 260 19.66 -3.44 -7.65
N ARG A 261 20.41 -3.28 -6.54
CA ARG A 261 21.79 -2.77 -6.58
C ARG A 261 22.64 -3.69 -5.70
N SER A 262 23.27 -4.66 -6.34
CA SER A 262 24.07 -5.77 -5.85
C SER A 262 24.76 -5.61 -4.47
N ALA A 263 24.11 -5.98 -3.39
CA ALA A 263 24.71 -6.65 -2.23
C ALA A 263 23.63 -7.23 -1.31
N ARG A 264 23.80 -8.49 -0.91
CA ARG A 264 22.97 -9.16 0.10
C ARG A 264 23.10 -8.44 1.44
N GLY A 265 21.99 -7.98 1.99
CA GLY A 265 21.90 -7.47 3.36
C GLY A 265 22.64 -6.14 3.52
N PHE A 266 21.90 -5.13 3.96
CA PHE A 266 22.41 -3.86 4.49
C PHE A 266 23.94 -3.66 4.43
N PRO A 267 24.53 -3.21 3.28
CA PRO A 267 25.88 -2.68 3.34
C PRO A 267 25.78 -1.43 4.22
N GLY A 268 26.62 -1.34 5.24
CA GLY A 268 26.47 -0.31 6.27
C GLY A 268 26.44 1.12 5.70
N LEU A 269 25.99 2.08 6.49
CA LEU A 269 26.02 3.49 6.11
C LEU A 269 27.47 3.95 5.86
N ALA A 270 27.72 4.86 4.92
CA ALA A 270 29.08 5.33 4.57
C ALA A 270 29.40 6.76 5.03
N GLY A 271 28.46 7.42 5.71
CA GLY A 271 28.59 8.82 6.13
C GLY A 271 27.26 9.40 6.58
N GLY A 272 27.07 10.70 6.37
CA GLY A 272 25.81 11.38 6.64
C GLY A 272 25.75 12.77 6.01
N PHE A 273 24.77 13.57 6.41
CA PHE A 273 24.70 14.98 6.07
C PHE A 273 24.29 15.80 7.30
N THR A 274 24.44 17.11 7.21
CA THR A 274 23.92 18.05 8.19
C THR A 274 22.93 19.00 7.53
N PHE A 275 21.99 19.51 8.32
CA PHE A 275 20.97 20.41 7.85
C PHE A 275 20.46 21.34 8.94
N THR A 276 19.74 22.39 8.54
CA THR A 276 18.98 23.26 9.43
C THR A 276 17.51 23.26 9.03
N VAL A 277 16.60 23.42 9.98
CA VAL A 277 15.18 23.63 9.68
C VAL A 277 15.02 25.00 9.01
N TYR A 278 14.32 25.07 7.86
CA TYR A 278 14.20 26.33 7.10
C TYR A 278 13.15 27.27 7.73
N ASP A 279 12.00 26.72 8.10
CA ASP A 279 10.87 27.47 8.65
C ASP A 279 10.53 26.97 10.08
N GLU A 280 11.35 27.37 11.05
CA GLU A 280 11.18 27.00 12.46
C GLU A 280 9.93 27.64 13.07
N ASP A 281 9.67 28.92 12.78
CA ASP A 281 8.51 29.64 13.27
C ASP A 281 7.21 28.99 12.75
N GLY A 282 7.19 28.58 11.48
CA GLY A 282 6.10 27.81 10.88
C GLY A 282 5.93 26.42 11.51
N LEU A 283 7.03 25.72 11.81
CA LEU A 283 6.97 24.43 12.52
C LEU A 283 6.37 24.56 13.92
N SER A 284 6.84 25.52 14.72
CA SER A 284 6.29 25.78 16.06
C SER A 284 4.85 26.33 16.00
N ALA A 285 4.48 27.08 14.97
CA ALA A 285 3.08 27.48 14.74
C ALA A 285 2.20 26.27 14.37
N LEU A 286 2.70 25.36 13.53
CA LEU A 286 2.03 24.12 13.17
C LEU A 286 1.75 23.28 14.43
N LEU A 287 2.75 23.07 15.29
CA LEU A 287 2.64 22.33 16.54
C LEU A 287 1.63 22.97 17.51
N ARG A 288 1.74 24.28 17.75
CA ARG A 288 0.81 25.01 18.62
C ARG A 288 -0.64 25.00 18.11
N GLY A 289 -0.83 25.02 16.79
CA GLY A 289 -2.16 25.01 16.16
C GLY A 289 -2.83 23.64 16.11
N ARG A 290 -2.07 22.55 16.29
CA ARG A 290 -2.55 21.17 16.13
C ARG A 290 -3.78 20.84 16.98
N PRO A 291 -3.84 21.13 18.29
CA PRO A 291 -5.02 20.79 19.10
C PRO A 291 -6.31 21.40 18.54
N GLY A 292 -6.28 22.67 18.13
CA GLY A 292 -7.43 23.33 17.53
C GLY A 292 -7.81 22.78 16.15
N ARG A 293 -6.84 22.35 15.33
CA ARG A 293 -7.13 21.66 14.07
C ARG A 293 -7.79 20.30 14.30
N MET A 294 -7.28 19.52 15.26
CA MET A 294 -7.85 18.21 15.59
C MET A 294 -9.30 18.33 16.08
N GLU A 295 -9.61 19.33 16.91
CA GLU A 295 -10.99 19.57 17.37
C GLU A 295 -11.94 19.94 16.22
N ARG A 296 -11.52 20.85 15.33
CA ARG A 296 -12.31 21.24 14.15
C ARG A 296 -12.52 20.05 13.22
N HIS A 297 -11.47 19.27 12.99
CA HIS A 297 -11.52 18.07 12.14
C HIS A 297 -12.44 17.00 12.73
N ALA A 298 -12.38 16.76 14.04
CA ALA A 298 -13.31 15.86 14.71
C ALA A 298 -14.78 16.30 14.56
N SER A 299 -15.04 17.62 14.55
CA SER A 299 -16.38 18.16 14.26
C SER A 299 -16.81 17.95 12.81
N MET A 300 -15.88 18.08 11.86
CA MET A 300 -16.11 17.78 10.44
C MET A 300 -16.45 16.30 10.25
N LEU A 301 -15.67 15.39 10.85
CA LEU A 301 -15.90 13.95 10.76
C LEU A 301 -17.28 13.55 11.27
N ARG A 302 -17.73 14.10 12.41
CA ARG A 302 -19.09 13.86 12.92
C ARG A 302 -20.20 14.29 11.96
N ARG A 303 -19.98 15.36 11.19
CA ARG A 303 -20.95 15.81 10.17
C ARG A 303 -20.94 14.89 8.96
N GLU A 304 -19.76 14.44 8.54
CA GLU A 304 -19.61 13.45 7.48
C GLU A 304 -20.28 12.12 7.87
N ASP A 305 -20.07 11.63 9.10
CA ASP A 305 -20.73 10.44 9.65
C ASP A 305 -22.26 10.55 9.57
N ALA A 306 -22.81 11.69 10.00
CA ALA A 306 -24.26 11.93 9.95
C ALA A 306 -24.80 11.96 8.51
N ALA A 307 -24.09 12.60 7.59
CA ALA A 307 -24.47 12.65 6.18
C ALA A 307 -24.42 11.27 5.50
N LEU A 308 -23.39 10.47 5.81
CA LEU A 308 -23.27 9.08 5.34
C LEU A 308 -24.38 8.19 5.88
N GLN A 309 -24.76 8.36 7.15
CA GLN A 309 -25.86 7.60 7.74
C GLN A 309 -27.20 7.95 7.05
N GLU A 310 -27.46 9.24 6.82
CA GLU A 310 -28.65 9.69 6.08
C GLU A 310 -28.67 9.14 4.64
N GLU A 311 -27.53 9.17 3.95
CA GLU A 311 -27.40 8.61 2.60
C GLU A 311 -27.67 7.10 2.59
N SER A 312 -27.10 6.36 3.54
CA SER A 312 -27.27 4.92 3.66
C SER A 312 -28.73 4.55 3.95
N GLU A 313 -29.41 5.26 4.85
CA GLU A 313 -30.82 5.05 5.16
C GLU A 313 -31.73 5.36 3.97
N ARG A 314 -31.39 6.40 3.19
CA ARG A 314 -32.15 6.80 2.01
C ARG A 314 -32.05 5.80 0.86
N HIS A 315 -30.85 5.25 0.62
CA HIS A 315 -30.58 4.49 -0.60
C HIS A 315 -30.46 2.97 -0.39
N GLY A 316 -30.06 2.49 0.79
CA GLY A 316 -29.95 1.06 1.10
C GLY A 316 -28.90 0.29 0.26
N ASP A 317 -28.02 1.01 -0.43
CA ASP A 317 -27.04 0.49 -1.36
C ASP A 317 -25.59 0.62 -0.85
N MET A 318 -25.41 0.98 0.42
CA MET A 318 -24.09 1.18 1.04
C MET A 318 -23.73 0.03 1.99
N VAL A 319 -22.45 -0.30 2.04
CA VAL A 319 -21.85 -1.26 2.96
C VAL A 319 -20.70 -0.56 3.68
N PHE A 320 -20.86 -0.37 4.99
CA PHE A 320 -19.79 0.12 5.85
C PHE A 320 -18.91 -1.05 6.29
N VAL A 321 -17.62 -0.93 6.03
CA VAL A 321 -16.62 -1.93 6.43
C VAL A 321 -15.67 -1.35 7.48
N ASP A 322 -15.23 -2.18 8.43
CA ASP A 322 -14.43 -1.75 9.58
C ASP A 322 -12.99 -1.40 9.19
N VAL A 323 -12.80 -0.19 8.66
CA VAL A 323 -11.51 0.34 8.22
C VAL A 323 -11.51 1.87 8.32
N VAL A 324 -10.34 2.44 8.60
CA VAL A 324 -10.12 3.89 8.45
C VAL A 324 -10.00 4.19 6.95
N ASP A 325 -10.97 4.91 6.39
CA ASP A 325 -11.08 5.17 4.96
C ASP A 325 -9.99 6.15 4.50
N THR A 326 -8.89 5.59 4.02
CA THR A 326 -7.77 6.30 3.41
C THR A 326 -7.32 5.53 2.18
N TYR A 327 -6.62 6.21 1.29
CA TYR A 327 -6.14 5.61 0.06
C TYR A 327 -5.26 4.37 0.29
N ARG A 328 -4.37 4.43 1.28
CA ARG A 328 -3.49 3.31 1.67
C ARG A 328 -4.24 2.10 2.22
N ASN A 329 -5.46 2.29 2.72
CA ASN A 329 -6.29 1.24 3.31
C ASN A 329 -7.33 0.63 2.34
N VAL A 330 -7.37 1.08 1.08
CA VAL A 330 -8.30 0.54 0.07
C VAL A 330 -8.19 -0.99 -0.11
N PRO A 331 -7.00 -1.63 -0.10
CA PRO A 331 -6.93 -3.10 -0.14
C PRO A 331 -7.61 -3.77 1.05
N THR A 332 -7.39 -3.26 2.27
CA THR A 332 -8.06 -3.75 3.48
C THR A 332 -9.57 -3.56 3.39
N LYS A 333 -10.02 -2.41 2.87
CA LYS A 333 -11.43 -2.12 2.62
C LYS A 333 -12.07 -3.16 1.68
N LEU A 334 -11.38 -3.55 0.62
CA LEU A 334 -11.84 -4.60 -0.29
C LEU A 334 -11.91 -5.97 0.39
N LEU A 335 -10.88 -6.35 1.16
CA LEU A 335 -10.88 -7.61 1.92
C LEU A 335 -12.05 -7.70 2.90
N GLN A 336 -12.35 -6.61 3.61
CA GLN A 336 -13.51 -6.54 4.50
C GLN A 336 -14.84 -6.62 3.72
N PHE A 337 -14.90 -6.05 2.51
CA PHE A 337 -16.07 -6.22 1.65
C PHE A 337 -16.25 -7.67 1.20
N TYR A 338 -15.17 -8.40 0.90
CA TYR A 338 -15.26 -9.84 0.58
C TYR A 338 -15.79 -10.67 1.76
N LYS A 339 -15.37 -10.35 2.99
CA LYS A 339 -15.97 -10.94 4.20
C LYS A 339 -17.47 -10.65 4.30
N TRP A 340 -17.86 -9.39 4.07
CA TRP A 340 -19.26 -9.00 4.09
C TRP A 340 -20.06 -9.72 3.00
N SER A 341 -19.56 -9.76 1.76
CA SER A 341 -20.29 -10.32 0.63
C SER A 341 -20.59 -11.81 0.80
N VAL A 342 -19.60 -12.59 1.22
CA VAL A 342 -19.75 -14.05 1.46
C VAL A 342 -20.71 -14.32 2.62
N GLY A 343 -20.73 -13.45 3.63
CA GLY A 343 -21.59 -13.60 4.82
C GLY A 343 -23.00 -13.01 4.69
N ASN A 344 -23.30 -12.22 3.66
CA ASN A 344 -24.56 -11.47 3.56
C ASN A 344 -25.26 -11.55 2.20
N ALA A 345 -24.65 -12.19 1.19
CA ALA A 345 -25.23 -12.33 -0.15
C ALA A 345 -24.91 -13.70 -0.76
N ASP A 346 -25.83 -14.20 -1.59
CA ASP A 346 -25.53 -15.29 -2.51
C ASP A 346 -25.21 -14.73 -3.90
N PHE A 347 -24.12 -15.17 -4.54
CA PHE A 347 -23.75 -14.69 -5.87
C PHE A 347 -22.92 -15.67 -6.69
N ASN A 348 -22.90 -15.55 -8.03
CA ASN A 348 -21.99 -16.35 -8.87
C ASN A 348 -20.65 -15.64 -9.10
N LEU A 349 -20.72 -14.34 -9.40
CA LEU A 349 -19.59 -13.50 -9.76
C LEU A 349 -19.60 -12.21 -8.96
N LEU A 350 -18.43 -11.68 -8.65
CA LEU A 350 -18.24 -10.37 -8.07
C LEU A 350 -17.53 -9.47 -9.07
N LEU A 351 -18.16 -8.36 -9.44
CA LEU A 351 -17.54 -7.28 -10.22
C LEU A 351 -17.03 -6.22 -9.26
N LYS A 352 -15.72 -5.95 -9.25
CA LYS A 352 -15.15 -4.79 -8.55
C LYS A 352 -15.02 -3.63 -9.53
N THR A 353 -15.32 -2.42 -9.07
CA THR A 353 -15.05 -1.15 -9.76
C THR A 353 -14.83 -0.04 -8.72
N ASP A 354 -14.33 1.12 -9.16
CA ASP A 354 -14.25 2.33 -8.34
C ASP A 354 -15.39 3.30 -8.68
N ASP A 355 -15.64 4.28 -7.82
CA ASP A 355 -16.75 5.24 -7.97
C ASP A 355 -16.49 6.35 -9.00
N ASP A 356 -15.25 6.49 -9.46
CA ASP A 356 -14.81 7.37 -10.55
C ASP A 356 -14.66 6.62 -11.89
N CYS A 357 -15.26 5.43 -12.01
CA CYS A 357 -15.18 4.59 -13.20
C CYS A 357 -16.51 4.54 -13.97
N TYR A 358 -16.44 4.79 -15.27
CA TYR A 358 -17.52 4.44 -16.20
C TYR A 358 -17.52 2.93 -16.40
N ILE A 359 -18.70 2.30 -16.38
CA ILE A 359 -18.89 0.87 -16.65
C ILE A 359 -19.98 0.68 -17.70
N ASP A 360 -19.65 0.00 -18.81
CA ASP A 360 -20.65 -0.51 -19.75
C ASP A 360 -21.21 -1.84 -19.22
N VAL A 361 -22.19 -1.74 -18.33
CA VAL A 361 -22.74 -2.90 -17.64
C VAL A 361 -23.44 -3.89 -18.59
N ASP A 362 -24.04 -3.42 -19.69
CA ASP A 362 -24.67 -4.31 -20.67
C ASP A 362 -23.62 -5.15 -21.38
N SER A 363 -22.55 -4.52 -21.85
CA SER A 363 -21.45 -5.22 -22.51
C SER A 363 -20.79 -6.23 -21.58
N VAL A 364 -20.64 -5.89 -20.28
CA VAL A 364 -20.13 -6.84 -19.26
C VAL A 364 -21.07 -8.04 -19.13
N LEU A 365 -22.37 -7.83 -18.89
CA LEU A 365 -23.35 -8.91 -18.70
C LEU A 365 -23.51 -9.77 -19.95
N MET A 366 -23.58 -9.14 -21.13
CA MET A 366 -23.62 -9.85 -22.41
C MET A 366 -22.39 -10.74 -22.58
N LYS A 367 -21.17 -10.24 -22.31
CA LYS A 367 -19.95 -11.05 -22.41
C LYS A 367 -19.95 -12.20 -21.41
N ILE A 368 -20.46 -12.01 -20.18
CA ILE A 368 -20.63 -13.08 -19.18
C ILE A 368 -21.53 -14.20 -19.72
N ASP A 369 -22.69 -13.83 -20.28
CA ASP A 369 -23.68 -14.78 -20.81
C ASP A 369 -23.12 -15.53 -22.03
N HIS A 370 -22.57 -14.82 -23.01
CA HIS A 370 -22.06 -15.39 -24.27
C HIS A 370 -20.87 -16.33 -24.04
N LYS A 371 -19.94 -15.95 -23.17
CA LYS A 371 -18.76 -16.78 -22.87
C LYS A 371 -19.03 -17.83 -21.77
N ARG A 372 -20.25 -17.85 -21.20
CA ARG A 372 -20.68 -18.73 -20.10
C ARG A 372 -19.71 -18.67 -18.92
N LEU A 373 -19.38 -17.45 -18.49
CA LEU A 373 -18.34 -17.17 -17.48
C LEU A 373 -18.77 -17.46 -16.04
N ARG A 374 -19.58 -18.50 -15.79
CA ARG A 374 -19.98 -18.94 -14.44
C ARG A 374 -19.05 -20.03 -13.90
N ARG A 375 -17.75 -19.93 -14.23
CA ARG A 375 -16.74 -20.96 -13.90
C ARG A 375 -16.10 -20.65 -12.55
N ARG A 376 -15.67 -21.70 -11.86
CA ARG A 376 -14.80 -21.60 -10.68
C ARG A 376 -13.39 -21.18 -11.09
N ASN A 377 -12.62 -20.67 -10.13
CA ASN A 377 -11.23 -20.27 -10.28
C ASN A 377 -10.99 -19.27 -11.43
N PHE A 378 -11.87 -18.28 -11.57
CA PHE A 378 -11.96 -17.37 -12.71
C PHE A 378 -11.72 -15.92 -12.30
N TRP A 379 -10.80 -15.24 -13.01
CA TRP A 379 -10.55 -13.80 -12.86
C TRP A 379 -10.43 -13.12 -14.23
N TRP A 380 -11.29 -12.15 -14.52
CA TRP A 380 -11.39 -11.46 -15.82
C TRP A 380 -11.17 -9.97 -15.67
N GLY A 381 -10.23 -9.44 -16.45
CA GLY A 381 -9.83 -8.04 -16.44
C GLY A 381 -8.73 -7.79 -17.47
N ASN A 382 -8.14 -6.60 -17.44
CA ASN A 382 -6.93 -6.28 -18.21
C ASN A 382 -5.70 -6.41 -17.30
N PHE A 383 -4.84 -7.39 -17.53
CA PHE A 383 -3.73 -7.69 -16.64
C PHE A 383 -2.42 -7.02 -17.06
N ARG A 384 -1.86 -6.21 -16.16
CA ARG A 384 -0.46 -5.77 -16.24
C ARG A 384 0.44 -6.91 -15.79
N GLN A 385 1.60 -7.08 -16.43
CA GLN A 385 2.56 -8.14 -16.12
C GLN A 385 3.95 -7.55 -15.95
N SER A 386 4.74 -8.10 -15.02
CA SER A 386 6.11 -7.66 -14.75
C SER A 386 6.24 -6.16 -14.49
N TRP A 387 5.21 -5.55 -13.90
CA TRP A 387 5.21 -4.12 -13.58
C TRP A 387 6.22 -3.86 -12.47
N ALA A 388 7.10 -2.88 -12.65
CA ALA A 388 8.11 -2.52 -11.67
C ALA A 388 7.44 -1.98 -10.39
N VAL A 389 8.00 -2.33 -9.25
CA VAL A 389 7.51 -1.87 -7.95
C VAL A 389 7.97 -0.44 -7.75
N ASP A 390 7.02 0.49 -7.71
CA ASP A 390 7.29 1.87 -7.37
C ASP A 390 7.84 1.94 -5.94
N ARG A 391 9.08 2.40 -5.78
CA ARG A 391 9.72 2.55 -4.46
C ARG A 391 9.53 3.93 -3.86
N ILE A 392 8.76 4.79 -4.53
CA ILE A 392 8.74 6.23 -4.35
C ILE A 392 7.43 6.83 -4.91
N GLY A 393 7.10 8.06 -4.51
CA GLY A 393 5.89 8.75 -4.95
C GLY A 393 4.56 8.17 -4.43
N LYS A 394 3.44 8.57 -5.06
CA LYS A 394 2.07 8.15 -4.66
C LYS A 394 1.91 6.63 -4.58
N TRP A 395 2.57 5.92 -5.50
CA TRP A 395 2.48 4.47 -5.68
C TRP A 395 3.53 3.69 -4.89
N GLN A 396 4.34 4.39 -4.07
CA GLN A 396 5.42 3.81 -3.27
C GLN A 396 4.98 2.59 -2.46
N GLU A 397 5.69 1.48 -2.64
CA GLU A 397 5.60 0.25 -1.88
C GLU A 397 7.00 -0.17 -1.39
N LEU A 398 7.23 -0.02 -0.10
CA LEU A 398 8.53 -0.27 0.53
C LEU A 398 8.66 -1.68 1.10
N GLU A 399 7.54 -2.36 1.34
CA GLU A 399 7.49 -3.62 2.07
C GLU A 399 7.38 -4.84 1.13
N TYR A 400 7.02 -4.63 -0.14
CA TYR A 400 7.02 -5.71 -1.12
C TYR A 400 8.45 -6.04 -1.59
N PRO A 401 8.92 -7.30 -1.44
CA PRO A 401 10.35 -7.61 -1.57
C PRO A 401 10.86 -7.79 -3.01
N SER A 402 9.98 -8.00 -3.98
CA SER A 402 10.35 -8.26 -5.39
C SER A 402 10.54 -6.95 -6.18
N PRO A 403 11.32 -6.94 -7.29
CA PRO A 403 11.44 -5.75 -8.14
C PRO A 403 10.20 -5.48 -8.97
N ALA A 404 9.39 -6.52 -9.18
CA ALA A 404 8.20 -6.47 -10.02
C ALA A 404 7.05 -7.23 -9.36
N TYR A 405 5.84 -6.72 -9.57
CA TYR A 405 4.62 -7.36 -9.09
C TYR A 405 4.25 -8.59 -9.94
N PRO A 406 3.57 -9.59 -9.36
CA PRO A 406 2.85 -10.60 -10.14
C PRO A 406 1.75 -9.92 -10.97
N ALA A 407 1.19 -10.64 -11.93
CA ALA A 407 0.16 -10.05 -12.78
C ALA A 407 -1.08 -9.62 -11.96
N PHE A 408 -1.52 -8.39 -12.14
CA PHE A 408 -2.70 -7.80 -11.52
C PHE A 408 -3.61 -7.17 -12.57
N ALA A 409 -4.91 -7.21 -12.34
CA ALA A 409 -5.89 -6.55 -13.20
C ALA A 409 -5.87 -5.03 -12.98
N CYS A 410 -6.15 -4.23 -14.00
CA CYS A 410 -6.24 -2.78 -13.86
C CYS A 410 -7.37 -2.37 -12.90
N GLY A 411 -7.12 -1.30 -12.12
CA GLY A 411 -8.01 -0.86 -11.06
C GLY A 411 -9.41 -0.42 -11.50
N SER A 412 -9.59 -0.06 -12.77
CA SER A 412 -10.88 0.40 -13.34
C SER A 412 -12.02 -0.61 -13.19
N GLY A 413 -11.70 -1.90 -13.13
CA GLY A 413 -12.65 -2.94 -12.82
C GLY A 413 -12.22 -4.33 -13.28
N TYR A 414 -12.76 -5.35 -12.61
CA TYR A 414 -12.54 -6.75 -12.95
C TYR A 414 -13.62 -7.65 -12.34
N VAL A 415 -13.81 -8.84 -12.90
CA VAL A 415 -14.78 -9.84 -12.43
C VAL A 415 -14.07 -11.05 -11.84
N VAL A 416 -14.51 -11.51 -10.68
CA VAL A 416 -13.95 -12.65 -9.94
C VAL A 416 -15.04 -13.67 -9.62
N SER A 417 -14.74 -14.96 -9.68
CA SER A 417 -15.68 -16.01 -9.28
C SER A 417 -15.85 -16.10 -7.75
N ARG A 418 -17.04 -16.51 -7.30
CA ARG A 418 -17.36 -16.63 -5.87
C ARG A 418 -16.35 -17.43 -5.07
N ASP A 419 -15.84 -18.55 -5.59
CA ASP A 419 -14.90 -19.41 -4.88
C ASP A 419 -13.56 -18.71 -4.57
N LEU A 420 -13.12 -17.80 -5.45
CA LEU A 420 -11.95 -16.95 -5.20
C LEU A 420 -12.26 -15.89 -4.14
N VAL A 421 -13.45 -15.28 -4.19
CA VAL A 421 -13.90 -14.32 -3.17
C VAL A 421 -14.01 -15.00 -1.79
N GLU A 422 -14.51 -16.24 -1.73
CA GLU A 422 -14.58 -17.05 -0.51
C GLU A 422 -13.17 -17.33 0.06
N TRP A 423 -12.21 -17.64 -0.81
CA TRP A 423 -10.83 -17.83 -0.39
C TRP A 423 -10.23 -16.55 0.19
N LEU A 424 -10.41 -15.40 -0.48
CA LEU A 424 -9.93 -14.10 0.01
C LEU A 424 -10.60 -13.73 1.34
N ALA A 425 -11.92 -13.86 1.44
CA ALA A 425 -12.69 -13.58 2.65
C ALA A 425 -12.21 -14.42 3.84
N SER A 426 -11.98 -15.72 3.62
CA SER A 426 -11.53 -16.66 4.65
C SER A 426 -10.10 -16.38 5.13
N ASN A 427 -9.27 -15.74 4.30
CA ASN A 427 -7.88 -15.41 4.60
C ASN A 427 -7.65 -13.93 4.88
N ALA A 428 -8.70 -13.10 4.92
CA ALA A 428 -8.58 -11.64 4.93
C ALA A 428 -7.72 -11.09 6.08
N ASP A 429 -7.73 -11.75 7.26
CA ASP A 429 -6.94 -11.32 8.42
C ASP A 429 -5.45 -11.72 8.34
N GLN A 430 -5.11 -12.65 7.43
CA GLN A 430 -3.75 -13.15 7.23
C GLN A 430 -3.08 -12.52 6.00
N LEU A 431 -3.88 -12.03 5.05
CA LEU A 431 -3.39 -11.39 3.84
C LEU A 431 -2.90 -9.98 4.17
N LYS A 432 -1.62 -9.73 3.87
CA LYS A 432 -1.02 -8.40 4.00
C LYS A 432 -1.55 -7.48 2.90
N ALA A 433 -2.03 -6.30 3.28
CA ALA A 433 -2.34 -5.22 2.36
C ALA A 433 -1.05 -4.53 1.89
N TYR A 434 -0.95 -4.31 0.59
CA TYR A 434 0.13 -3.55 -0.05
C TYR A 434 -0.44 -2.28 -0.69
N GLN A 435 0.41 -1.36 -1.09
CA GLN A 435 -0.01 -0.16 -1.78
C GLN A 435 -0.69 -0.49 -3.10
N GLY A 436 -1.94 -0.06 -3.23
CA GLY A 436 -2.80 -0.37 -4.39
C GLY A 436 -3.63 -1.63 -4.15
N GLU A 437 -4.96 -1.48 -4.33
CA GLU A 437 -5.89 -2.60 -4.22
C GLU A 437 -5.66 -3.63 -5.33
N ASP A 438 -5.49 -3.17 -6.56
CA ASP A 438 -5.20 -3.99 -7.73
C ASP A 438 -3.91 -4.80 -7.57
N VAL A 439 -2.83 -4.12 -7.17
CA VAL A 439 -1.53 -4.75 -6.87
C VAL A 439 -1.66 -5.78 -5.74
N SER A 440 -2.34 -5.40 -4.64
CA SER A 440 -2.60 -6.32 -3.53
C SER A 440 -3.36 -7.56 -3.98
N MET A 441 -4.40 -7.37 -4.79
CA MET A 441 -5.19 -8.44 -5.38
C MET A 441 -4.34 -9.36 -6.25
N GLY A 442 -3.43 -8.80 -7.06
CA GLY A 442 -2.45 -9.59 -7.83
C GLY A 442 -1.52 -10.43 -6.95
N ILE A 443 -1.03 -9.86 -5.84
CA ILE A 443 -0.17 -10.57 -4.89
C ILE A 443 -0.91 -11.71 -4.22
N TRP A 444 -2.14 -11.48 -3.73
CA TRP A 444 -2.95 -12.53 -3.10
C TRP A 444 -3.32 -13.63 -4.10
N MET A 445 -3.70 -13.25 -5.31
CA MET A 445 -4.05 -14.19 -6.38
C MET A 445 -2.86 -14.99 -6.90
N ALA A 446 -1.63 -14.53 -6.72
CA ALA A 446 -0.43 -15.30 -7.06
C ALA A 446 -0.32 -16.60 -6.25
N ALA A 447 -0.83 -16.62 -5.01
CA ALA A 447 -0.87 -17.82 -4.18
C ALA A 447 -1.94 -18.83 -4.63
N VAL A 448 -3.06 -18.34 -5.18
CA VAL A 448 -4.19 -19.17 -5.62
C VAL A 448 -4.00 -19.70 -7.04
N GLY A 449 -3.42 -18.87 -7.93
CA GLY A 449 -3.22 -19.21 -9.34
C GLY A 449 -4.53 -19.32 -10.15
N PRO A 450 -5.37 -18.26 -10.20
CA PRO A 450 -6.61 -18.31 -10.95
C PRO A 450 -6.40 -18.35 -12.47
N GLN A 451 -7.40 -18.88 -13.18
CA GLN A 451 -7.44 -18.73 -14.63
C GLN A 451 -7.76 -17.27 -14.97
N LYS A 452 -6.74 -16.57 -15.46
CA LYS A 452 -6.84 -15.17 -15.90
C LYS A 452 -7.39 -15.08 -17.31
N TYR A 453 -8.41 -14.25 -17.50
CA TYR A 453 -9.01 -13.95 -18.79
C TYR A 453 -8.65 -12.51 -19.15
N GLN A 454 -7.71 -12.35 -20.07
CA GLN A 454 -7.25 -11.05 -20.55
C GLN A 454 -8.30 -10.41 -21.46
N ASP A 455 -8.68 -9.16 -21.19
CA ASP A 455 -9.57 -8.36 -22.03
C ASP A 455 -9.18 -6.88 -21.94
N SER A 456 -8.67 -6.32 -23.04
CA SER A 456 -8.17 -4.94 -23.08
C SER A 456 -9.28 -3.88 -23.02
N ALA A 457 -10.55 -4.28 -23.13
CA ALA A 457 -11.67 -3.37 -22.99
C ALA A 457 -11.84 -2.85 -21.54
N TRP A 458 -11.20 -3.49 -20.55
CA TRP A 458 -11.01 -2.88 -19.23
C TRP A 458 -9.84 -1.89 -19.32
N LEU A 459 -10.15 -0.61 -19.53
CA LEU A 459 -9.12 0.40 -19.75
C LEU A 459 -8.39 0.74 -18.45
N CYS A 460 -7.06 0.79 -18.51
CA CYS A 460 -6.25 1.07 -17.33
C CYS A 460 -6.01 2.57 -17.10
N GLU A 461 -6.29 3.38 -18.12
CA GLU A 461 -6.08 4.83 -18.16
C GLU A 461 -7.37 5.52 -18.61
N LYS A 462 -7.44 6.84 -18.41
CA LYS A 462 -8.59 7.66 -18.81
C LYS A 462 -8.66 7.83 -20.33
N GLU A 463 -9.09 6.78 -21.00
CA GLU A 463 -9.27 6.70 -22.44
C GLU A 463 -10.74 6.39 -22.77
N CYS A 464 -11.15 6.57 -24.01
CA CYS A 464 -12.52 6.26 -24.43
C CYS A 464 -12.53 5.63 -25.81
N TYR A 465 -13.07 4.41 -25.90
CA TYR A 465 -13.29 3.70 -27.16
C TYR A 465 -14.68 3.04 -27.14
N LEU A 466 -15.28 2.86 -28.32
CA LEU A 466 -16.65 2.39 -28.49
C LEU A 466 -16.96 1.07 -27.75
N ASP A 467 -16.02 0.13 -27.71
CA ASP A 467 -16.21 -1.22 -27.14
C ASP A 467 -15.60 -1.39 -25.74
N MET A 468 -15.28 -0.28 -25.05
CA MET A 468 -14.75 -0.31 -23.69
C MET A 468 -15.76 -0.88 -22.69
N LEU A 469 -15.28 -1.71 -21.76
CA LEU A 469 -16.06 -2.20 -20.63
C LEU A 469 -15.98 -1.24 -19.44
N SER A 470 -14.82 -0.60 -19.26
CA SER A 470 -14.60 0.35 -18.19
C SER A 470 -13.64 1.45 -18.59
N SER A 471 -13.80 2.65 -18.03
CA SER A 471 -12.78 3.71 -18.06
C SER A 471 -12.70 4.40 -16.69
N PRO A 472 -11.51 4.58 -16.10
CA PRO A 472 -11.32 5.20 -14.78
C PRO A 472 -11.13 6.71 -14.83
N GLN A 473 -11.06 7.34 -13.64
CA GLN A 473 -10.64 8.72 -13.39
C GLN A 473 -11.59 9.82 -13.94
N HIS A 474 -12.89 9.56 -13.91
CA HIS A 474 -13.92 10.51 -14.33
C HIS A 474 -14.52 11.28 -13.15
N SER A 475 -14.83 12.55 -13.36
CA SER A 475 -15.68 13.32 -12.45
C SER A 475 -17.14 12.85 -12.51
N ALA A 476 -17.95 13.27 -11.55
CA ALA A 476 -19.39 12.96 -11.52
C ALA A 476 -20.10 13.42 -12.81
N GLU A 477 -19.75 14.61 -13.31
CA GLU A 477 -20.32 15.18 -14.54
C GLU A 477 -19.84 14.42 -15.79
N GLU A 478 -18.57 14.00 -15.81
CA GLU A 478 -18.04 13.21 -16.93
C GLU A 478 -18.71 11.83 -17.00
N LEU A 479 -18.96 11.16 -15.87
CA LEU A 479 -19.70 9.91 -15.82
C LEU A 479 -21.11 10.03 -16.38
N GLN A 480 -21.83 11.10 -15.99
CA GLN A 480 -23.15 11.41 -16.52
C GLN A 480 -23.10 11.66 -18.03
N LEU A 481 -22.14 12.47 -18.49
CA LEU A 481 -21.98 12.78 -19.91
C LEU A 481 -21.70 11.53 -20.77
N LEU A 482 -20.82 10.64 -20.32
CA LEU A 482 -20.51 9.38 -21.01
C LEU A 482 -21.77 8.50 -21.10
N TRP A 483 -22.53 8.42 -20.01
CA TRP A 483 -23.75 7.61 -19.96
C TRP A 483 -24.87 8.19 -20.84
N ASP A 484 -25.06 9.51 -20.83
CA ASP A 484 -26.05 10.20 -21.66
C ASP A 484 -25.77 10.00 -23.15
N ARG A 485 -24.50 10.14 -23.56
CA ARG A 485 -24.08 9.88 -24.95
C ARG A 485 -24.36 8.45 -25.37
N ARG A 486 -23.97 7.48 -24.53
CA ARG A 486 -24.28 6.07 -24.74
C ARG A 486 -25.79 5.83 -24.88
N GLY A 487 -26.62 6.47 -24.05
CA GLY A 487 -28.07 6.37 -24.13
C GLY A 487 -28.68 6.96 -25.41
N VAL A 488 -28.10 8.05 -25.92
CA VAL A 488 -28.61 8.75 -27.11
C VAL A 488 -28.19 8.08 -28.42
N CYS A 489 -26.93 7.68 -28.56
CA CYS A 489 -26.37 7.21 -29.83
C CYS A 489 -25.61 5.89 -29.74
N GLY A 490 -25.56 5.24 -28.57
CA GLY A 490 -24.86 3.97 -28.37
C GLY A 490 -23.35 4.09 -28.19
N ASP A 491 -22.78 5.28 -28.32
CA ASP A 491 -21.34 5.53 -28.18
C ASP A 491 -21.07 6.49 -27.00
N PRO A 492 -20.45 6.04 -25.91
CA PRO A 492 -20.10 6.92 -24.79
C PRO A 492 -19.07 8.00 -25.17
N CYS A 493 -18.24 7.76 -26.18
CA CYS A 493 -17.12 8.63 -26.55
C CYS A 493 -17.55 9.80 -27.45
N GLY A 494 -18.67 9.66 -28.15
CA GLY A 494 -19.29 10.74 -28.90
C GLY A 494 -20.30 10.26 -29.93
N CYS A 495 -21.35 11.05 -30.15
CA CYS A 495 -22.29 10.81 -31.24
C CYS A 495 -21.69 11.35 -32.54
N HIS A 496 -21.25 10.45 -33.41
CA HIS A 496 -20.72 10.78 -34.74
C HIS A 496 -21.77 11.27 -35.72
#